data_AF-A0AAW1WRS2-F1
#
_entry.id   AF-A0AAW1WRS2-F1
#
_cell.length_a   1.000
_cell.length_b   1.000
_cell.length_c   1.000
_cell.angle_alpha   90.00
_cell.angle_beta   90.00
_cell.angle_gamma   90.00
#
_symmetry.space_group_name_H-M   'P 1'
#
loop_
_entity.id
_entity.type
_entity.pdbx_description
1 polymer ?
#
loop_
_entity_poly.entity_id
_entity_poly.type
_entity_poly.pdbx_seq_one_letter_code
_entity_poly.pdbx_strand_id
1 'polypeptide(L)' 'MQANQRILDAVASRLDIPTEQVISNLANYGNTSAASIPLALDESVRSGKVKPGHTIAAAGFGAGLTWGSAILRWG' A
#
# COMPACT_ATOMS: atom_id res chain seq x y z
N MET A 1 9.54 1.08 -3.16
CA MET A 1 8.62 0.54 -4.19
C MET A 1 7.47 -0.15 -3.50
N GLN A 2 6.25 -0.06 -4.04
CA GLN A 2 5.12 -0.86 -3.53
C GLN A 2 5.37 -2.35 -3.83
N ALA A 3 4.84 -3.24 -2.99
CA ALA A 3 4.83 -4.67 -3.29
C ALA A 3 3.96 -4.99 -4.53
N ASN A 4 4.31 -6.05 -5.26
CA ASN A 4 3.46 -6.55 -6.37
C ASN A 4 2.07 -6.96 -5.86
N GLN A 5 1.05 -6.83 -6.71
CA GLN A 5 -0.35 -7.17 -6.37
C GLN A 5 -0.49 -8.56 -5.76
N ARG A 6 0.13 -9.58 -6.37
CA ARG A 6 0.13 -10.97 -5.85
C ARG A 6 0.65 -11.08 -4.40
N ILE A 7 1.61 -10.26 -4.00
CA ILE A 7 2.14 -10.25 -2.63
C ILE A 7 1.12 -9.61 -1.69
N LEU A 8 0.53 -8.48 -2.11
CA LEU A 8 -0.52 -7.80 -1.35
C LEU A 8 -1.73 -8.70 -1.13
N ASP A 9 -2.20 -9.40 -2.17
CA ASP A 9 -3.34 -10.31 -2.09
C ASP A 9 -3.06 -11.49 -1.15
N ALA A 10 -1.84 -12.06 -1.22
CA ALA A 10 -1.43 -13.15 -0.33
C ALA A 10 -1.33 -12.71 1.13
N VAL A 11 -0.89 -11.47 1.40
CA VAL A 11 -0.86 -10.90 2.75
C VAL A 11 -2.28 -10.61 3.23
N ALA A 12 -3.12 -10.01 2.39
CA ALA A 12 -4.51 -9.71 2.72
C ALA A 12 -5.30 -10.98 3.06
N SER A 13 -5.15 -12.04 2.24
CA SER A 13 -5.77 -13.34 2.49
C SER A 13 -5.28 -14.01 3.77
N ARG A 14 -4.01 -13.84 4.15
CA ARG A 14 -3.46 -14.39 5.41
C ARG A 14 -3.91 -13.64 6.65
N LEU A 15 -4.31 -12.38 6.49
CA LEU A 15 -4.72 -11.50 7.57
C LEU A 15 -6.24 -11.26 7.59
N ASP A 16 -6.99 -11.98 6.77
CA ASP A 16 -8.44 -11.80 6.58
C ASP A 16 -8.85 -10.35 6.29
N ILE A 17 -8.01 -9.64 5.53
CA ILE A 17 -8.26 -8.26 5.13
C ILE A 17 -9.08 -8.26 3.84
N PRO A 18 -10.24 -7.57 3.80
CA PRO A 18 -11.03 -7.43 2.59
C PRO A 18 -10.26 -6.73 1.46
N THR A 19 -10.42 -7.22 0.22
CA THR A 19 -9.68 -6.73 -0.96
C THR A 19 -9.89 -5.23 -1.20
N GLU A 20 -11.06 -4.68 -0.86
CA GLU A 20 -11.36 -3.25 -0.97
C GLU A 20 -10.51 -2.36 -0.05
N GLN A 21 -9.91 -2.94 1.00
CA GLN A 21 -8.97 -2.25 1.89
C GLN A 21 -7.52 -2.35 1.40
N VAL A 22 -7.24 -3.18 0.38
CA VAL A 22 -5.92 -3.28 -0.24
C VAL A 22 -5.75 -2.13 -1.24
N ILE A 23 -4.88 -1.19 -0.87
CA ILE A 23 -4.55 -0.05 -1.72
C ILE A 23 -3.44 -0.44 -2.70
N SER A 24 -3.71 -0.27 -4.00
CA SER A 24 -2.74 -0.45 -5.06
C SER A 24 -3.11 0.37 -6.28
N ASN A 25 -2.15 1.12 -6.81
CA ASN A 25 -2.29 1.83 -8.08
C ASN A 25 -1.25 1.36 -9.12
N LEU A 26 -0.62 0.21 -8.86
CA LEU A 26 0.36 -0.40 -9.76
C LEU A 26 -0.23 -0.71 -11.14
N ALA A 27 -1.53 -1.01 -11.21
CA ALA A 27 -2.24 -1.22 -12.47
C ALA A 27 -2.39 0.07 -13.31
N ASN A 28 -2.37 1.24 -12.68
CA ASN A 28 -2.58 2.53 -13.34
C ASN A 28 -1.26 3.19 -13.74
N TYR A 29 -0.23 3.10 -12.88
CA TYR A 29 1.03 3.85 -13.04
C TYR A 29 2.28 2.98 -13.13
N GLY A 30 2.16 1.67 -12.93
CA GLY A 30 3.33 0.80 -12.79
C GLY A 30 4.18 1.17 -11.58
N ASN A 31 5.40 0.64 -11.54
CA ASN A 31 6.32 0.86 -10.42
C ASN A 31 7.05 2.20 -10.58
N THR A 32 6.56 3.23 -9.90
CA THR A 32 7.17 4.57 -9.82
C THR A 32 8.28 4.66 -8.76
N SER A 33 8.95 3.54 -8.47
CA SER A 33 10.05 3.41 -7.52
C SER A 33 9.68 3.83 -6.09
N ALA A 34 10.37 4.80 -5.49
CA ALA A 34 10.09 5.28 -4.14
C ALA A 34 8.73 6.01 -4.03
N ALA A 35 8.23 6.56 -5.15
CA ALA A 35 7.01 7.36 -5.16
C ALA A 35 5.71 6.53 -5.14
N SER A 36 5.77 5.20 -5.34
CA SER A 36 4.56 4.38 -5.48
C SER A 36 3.69 4.35 -4.22
N ILE A 37 4.31 4.24 -3.04
CA ILE A 37 3.57 4.20 -1.77
C ILE A 37 2.95 5.58 -1.44
N PRO A 38 3.70 6.70 -1.49
CA PRO A 38 3.11 8.03 -1.29
C PRO A 38 2.01 8.37 -2.29
N LEU A 39 2.18 8.01 -3.56
CA LEU A 39 1.18 8.26 -4.61
C LEU A 39 -0.13 7.51 -4.33
N ALA A 40 -0.04 6.20 -4.05
CA ALA A 40 -1.22 5.39 -3.75
C ALA A 40 -1.95 5.87 -2.48
N LEU A 41 -1.20 6.36 -1.49
CA LEU A 41 -1.75 6.95 -0.27
C LEU A 41 -2.47 8.28 -0.57
N ASP A 42 -1.84 9.21 -1.29
CA ASP A 42 -2.44 10.50 -1.67
C ASP A 42 -3.77 10.30 -2.41
N GLU A 43 -3.79 9.40 -3.40
CA GLU A 43 -5.00 9.06 -4.15
C GLU A 43 -6.10 8.50 -3.25
N SER A 44 -5.74 7.60 -2.32
CA SER A 44 -6.71 6.98 -1.40
C SER A 44 -7.26 7.96 -0.37
N VAL A 45 -6.48 8.96 0.02
CA VAL A 45 -6.93 10.07 0.88
C VAL A 45 -7.89 10.97 0.10
N ARG A 46 -7.53 11.39 -1.13
CA ARG A 46 -8.39 12.24 -1.98
C ARG A 46 -9.70 11.56 -2.35
N SER A 47 -9.69 10.24 -2.54
CA SER A 47 -10.89 9.46 -2.83
C SER A 47 -11.76 9.18 -1.59
N GLY A 48 -11.34 9.60 -0.39
CA GLY A 48 -12.06 9.36 0.86
C GLY A 48 -12.02 7.92 1.37
N LYS A 49 -11.18 7.05 0.79
CA LYS A 49 -10.97 5.66 1.26
C LYS A 49 -10.18 5.64 2.57
N VAL A 50 -9.17 6.51 2.67
CA VAL A 50 -8.43 6.76 3.91
C VAL A 50 -9.06 7.95 4.62
N LYS A 51 -9.37 7.78 5.91
CA LYS A 51 -10.00 8.81 6.76
C LYS A 51 -9.19 8.99 8.06
N PRO A 52 -9.28 10.15 8.71
CA PRO A 52 -8.67 10.35 10.03
C PRO A 52 -9.04 9.25 11.02
N GLY A 53 -8.07 8.82 11.82
CA GLY A 53 -8.18 7.69 12.75
C GLY A 53 -7.88 6.31 12.14
N HIS A 54 -7.83 6.17 10.81
CA HIS A 54 -7.49 4.89 10.17
C HIS A 54 -6.05 4.49 10.49
N THR A 55 -5.83 3.19 10.69
CA THR A 55 -4.50 2.58 10.79
C THR A 55 -4.10 2.07 9.42
N ILE A 56 -2.94 2.48 8.94
CA ILE A 56 -2.42 2.15 7.62
C ILE A 56 -1.17 1.29 7.81
N ALA A 57 -1.17 0.11 7.19
CA ALA A 57 0.02 -0.71 7.03
C ALA A 57 0.58 -0.50 5.61
N ALA A 58 1.85 -0.10 5.54
CA ALA A 58 2.58 0.04 4.28
C ALA A 58 3.77 -0.92 4.29
N ALA A 59 4.01 -1.56 3.15
CA ALA A 59 5.18 -2.40 2.94
C ALA A 59 5.79 -2.10 1.57
N GLY A 60 7.12 -2.00 1.53
CA GLY A 60 7.85 -1.71 0.31
C GLY A 60 9.10 -2.55 0.15
N PHE A 61 9.46 -2.76 -1.11
CA PHE A 61 10.63 -3.51 -1.53
C PHE A 61 11.60 -2.58 -2.27
N GLY A 62 12.89 -2.89 -2.16
CA GLY A 62 14.00 -2.15 -2.78
C GLY A 62 15.04 -3.09 -3.37
N ALA A 63 16.11 -2.52 -3.91
CA ALA A 63 17.20 -3.28 -4.50
C ALA A 63 17.88 -4.21 -3.46
N GLY A 64 18.50 -5.28 -3.95
CA GLY A 64 19.28 -6.20 -3.13
C GLY A 64 18.46 -6.96 -2.09
N LEU A 65 17.21 -7.33 -2.41
CA LEU A 65 16.29 -8.06 -1.51
C LEU A 65 15.92 -7.29 -0.23
N THR A 66 16.20 -5.99 -0.18
CA THR A 66 15.83 -5.15 0.96
C THR A 66 14.33 -4.87 0.94
N TRP A 67 13.67 -5.02 2.09
CA TRP A 67 12.28 -4.65 2.27
C TRP A 67 12.10 -3.93 3.60
N GLY A 68 11.02 -3.17 3.72
CA GLY A 68 10.64 -2.48 4.94
C GLY A 68 9.13 -2.33 5.04
N SER A 69 8.64 -2.14 6.25
CA SER A 69 7.24 -1.86 6.52
C SER A 69 7.08 -0.78 7.58
N ALA A 70 5.92 -0.13 7.56
CA ALA A 70 5.54 0.86 8.54
C ALA A 70 4.05 0.72 8.85
N ILE A 71 3.69 0.96 10.10
CA ILE A 71 2.30 1.12 10.54
C ILE A 71 2.17 2.56 11.02
N LEU A 72 1.18 3.28 10.49
CA LEU A 72 0.93 4.67 10.85
C LEU A 72 -0.56 4.90 11.06
N ARG A 73 -0.89 5.83 11.96
CA ARG A 73 -2.25 6.34 12.11
C ARG A 73 -2.39 7.59 11.25
N TRP A 74 -3.44 7.64 10.45
CA TRP A 74 -3.73 8.80 9.61
C TRP A 74 -4.54 9.83 10.38
N GLY A 75 -4.14 11.10 10.34
CA GLY A 75 -4.82 12.21 11.04
C GLY A 75 -4.26 12.49 12.43
#